data_AF-A0A971QAD7-F1
#
_entry.id   AF-A0A971QAD7-F1
#
_cell.length_a   1.000
_cell.length_b   1.000
_cell.length_c   1.000
_cell.angle_alpha   90.00
_cell.angle_beta   90.00
_cell.angle_gamma   90.00
#
_symmetry.space_group_name_H-M   'P 1'
#
loop_
_entity.id
_entity.type
_entity.pdbx_description
1 polymer ?
#
loop_
_entity_poly.entity_id
_entity_poly.type
_entity_poly.pdbx_seq_one_letter_code
_entity_poly.pdbx_strand_id
1 'polypeptide(L)'
;MTKPILFEGDELVVNVSTSAAGGLRVQIEHLNGRSATGHGLTQCPEIYGDAIEHTVKWQSGSDVSALAGRPVRLRFALRDADLYAFGFRNRAD
;
A
#
# COMPACT_ATOMS: atom_id res chain seq x y z
N MET A 1 10.73 -2.56 3.03
CA MET A 1 10.63 -2.81 1.57
C MET A 1 10.44 -4.30 1.38
N THR A 2 9.47 -4.71 0.56
CA THR A 2 9.23 -6.14 0.27
C THR A 2 10.24 -6.69 -0.76
N LYS A 3 10.33 -8.02 -0.85
CA LYS A 3 10.81 -8.68 -2.09
C LYS A 3 9.85 -8.36 -3.25
N PRO A 4 10.24 -8.54 -4.53
CA PRO A 4 9.30 -8.43 -5.64
C PRO A 4 8.06 -9.31 -5.45
N ILE A 5 6.90 -8.76 -5.76
CA ILE A 5 5.59 -9.42 -5.63
C ILE A 5 4.91 -9.35 -6.98
N LEU A 6 4.45 -10.50 -7.47
CA LEU A 6 3.47 -10.61 -8.54
C LEU A 6 2.10 -10.74 -7.88
N PHE A 7 1.12 -9.98 -8.34
CA PHE A 7 -0.20 -9.95 -7.72
C PHE A 7 -1.32 -9.89 -8.74
N GLU A 8 -2.50 -10.30 -8.28
CA GLU A 8 -3.81 -10.11 -8.89
C GLU A 8 -4.66 -9.24 -7.95
N GLY A 9 -5.68 -8.57 -8.48
CA GLY A 9 -6.48 -7.61 -7.72
C GLY A 9 -6.35 -6.17 -8.21
N ASP A 10 -7.25 -5.32 -7.73
CA ASP A 10 -7.35 -3.90 -8.05
C ASP A 10 -7.23 -3.00 -6.82
N GLU A 11 -7.17 -3.56 -5.60
CA GLU A 11 -6.91 -2.81 -4.37
C GLU A 11 -5.79 -3.44 -3.54
N LEU A 12 -4.95 -2.58 -2.95
CA LEU A 12 -4.03 -2.96 -1.87
C LEU A 12 -4.70 -2.72 -0.52
N VAL A 13 -4.68 -3.74 0.34
CA VAL A 13 -5.16 -3.66 1.73
C VAL A 13 -4.04 -3.96 2.72
N VAL A 14 -4.14 -3.38 3.91
CA VAL A 14 -3.21 -3.60 5.03
C VAL A 14 -3.96 -3.92 6.32
N ASN A 15 -3.37 -4.80 7.14
CA ASN A 15 -3.71 -4.99 8.54
C ASN A 15 -2.69 -4.21 9.38
N VAL A 16 -3.13 -3.15 10.04
CA VAL A 16 -2.26 -2.17 10.69
C VAL A 16 -2.85 -1.70 12.01
N SER A 17 -1.99 -1.45 12.98
CA SER A 17 -2.31 -0.73 14.22
C SER A 17 -1.30 0.39 14.42
N THR A 18 -1.77 1.61 14.68
CA THR A 18 -0.90 2.77 14.97
C THR A 18 -1.19 3.35 16.34
N SER A 19 -0.21 4.01 16.95
CA SER A 19 -0.49 4.89 18.08
C SER A 19 -1.28 6.13 17.64
N ALA A 20 -1.70 6.97 18.59
CA ALA A 20 -2.40 8.23 18.32
C ALA A 20 -1.58 9.25 17.52
N ALA A 21 -0.24 9.22 17.61
CA ALA A 21 0.67 10.07 16.82
C ALA A 21 1.36 9.30 15.68
N GLY A 22 1.07 8.01 15.59
CA GLY A 22 1.64 7.10 14.60
C GLY A 22 1.01 7.25 13.23
N GLY A 23 1.56 6.52 12.27
CA GLY A 23 1.08 6.53 10.90
C GLY A 23 1.83 5.57 9.99
N LEU A 24 1.15 5.19 8.92
CA LEU A 24 1.67 4.39 7.82
C LEU A 24 1.47 5.15 6.50
N ARG A 25 2.48 5.10 5.64
CA ARG A 25 2.34 5.41 4.20
C ARG A 25 2.90 4.29 3.37
N VAL A 26 2.34 4.14 2.16
CA VAL A 26 2.74 3.08 1.24
C VAL A 26 3.12 3.66 -0.11
N GLN A 27 4.18 3.12 -0.70
CA GLN A 27 4.56 3.38 -2.08
C GLN A 27 4.72 2.07 -2.84
N ILE A 28 4.31 2.08 -4.11
CA ILE A 28 4.55 1.00 -5.05
C ILE A 28 5.75 1.38 -5.94
N GLU A 29 6.74 0.51 -6.02
CA GLU A 29 7.93 0.68 -6.86
C GLU A 29 7.98 -0.36 -7.98
N HIS A 30 8.44 0.06 -9.16
CA HIS A 30 8.92 -0.85 -10.19
C HIS A 30 10.23 -1.51 -9.76
N LEU A 31 10.63 -2.59 -10.43
CA LEU A 31 11.86 -3.32 -10.07
C LEU A 31 13.15 -2.49 -10.18
N ASN A 32 13.13 -1.41 -10.96
CA ASN A 32 14.22 -0.44 -11.06
C ASN A 32 14.28 0.57 -9.90
N GLY A 33 13.41 0.44 -8.88
CA GLY A 33 13.36 1.30 -7.70
C GLY A 33 12.62 2.63 -7.91
N ARG A 34 12.10 2.90 -9.11
CA ARG A 34 11.27 4.09 -9.35
C ARG A 34 9.85 3.86 -8.83
N SER A 35 9.27 4.87 -8.19
CA SER A 35 7.85 4.86 -7.84
C SER A 35 7.00 4.67 -9.09
N ALA A 36 5.96 3.84 -8.97
CA ALA A 36 4.89 3.82 -9.94
C ALA A 36 4.17 5.17 -9.91
N THR A 37 3.80 5.66 -11.10
CA THR A 37 3.11 6.96 -11.26
C THR A 37 1.83 6.99 -10.42
N GLY A 38 1.63 8.02 -9.60
CA GLY A 38 0.45 8.16 -8.74
C GLY A 38 0.56 7.44 -7.38
N HIS A 39 1.52 6.53 -7.22
CA HIS A 39 1.60 5.61 -6.09
C HIS A 39 2.81 5.86 -5.18
N GLY A 40 3.29 7.11 -5.10
CA GLY A 40 4.44 7.51 -4.27
C GLY A 40 4.09 7.81 -2.82
N LEU A 41 5.11 7.83 -1.94
CA LEU A 41 4.92 8.10 -0.49
C LEU A 41 4.30 9.48 -0.20
N THR A 42 4.62 10.49 -1.00
CA THR A 42 4.03 11.84 -0.85
C THR A 42 2.59 11.92 -1.36
N GLN A 43 2.19 10.94 -2.18
CA GLN A 43 0.85 10.84 -2.75
C GLN A 43 -0.05 9.91 -1.93
N CYS A 44 0.50 9.19 -0.95
CA CYS A 44 -0.24 8.37 0.01
C CYS A 44 -0.56 9.21 1.25
N PRO A 45 -1.82 9.58 1.51
CA PRO A 45 -2.21 10.14 2.80
C PRO A 45 -1.80 9.22 3.95
N GLU A 46 -1.53 9.81 5.11
CA GLU A 46 -1.14 9.02 6.28
C GLU A 46 -2.32 8.17 6.76
N ILE A 47 -2.07 6.87 6.89
CA ILE A 47 -2.99 5.86 7.43
C ILE A 47 -2.73 5.76 8.94
N TYR A 48 -3.77 5.84 9.75
CA TYR A 48 -3.69 5.75 11.21
C TYR A 48 -4.90 4.99 11.77
N GLY A 49 -4.78 4.52 13.01
CA GLY A 49 -5.79 3.73 13.72
C GLY A 49 -5.46 2.24 13.76
N ASP A 50 -6.45 1.44 14.15
CA ASP A 50 -6.40 -0.01 14.23
C ASP A 50 -7.42 -0.61 13.26
N ALA A 51 -6.93 -1.36 12.27
CA ALA A 51 -7.76 -1.97 11.24
C ALA A 51 -7.17 -3.30 10.80
N ILE A 52 -8.01 -4.34 10.84
CA ILE A 52 -7.69 -5.67 10.27
C ILE A 52 -7.60 -5.58 8.73
N GLU A 53 -8.35 -4.66 8.13
CA GLU A 53 -8.36 -4.44 6.69
C GLU A 53 -8.60 -2.95 6.36
N HIS A 54 -7.55 -2.25 5.97
CA HIS A 54 -7.61 -0.88 5.48
C HIS A 54 -7.21 -0.83 4.01
N THR A 55 -8.10 -0.37 3.13
CA THR A 55 -7.77 -0.11 1.72
C THR A 55 -6.82 1.08 1.62
N VAL A 56 -5.62 0.84 1.10
CA VAL A 56 -4.63 1.88 0.83
C VAL A 56 -5.15 2.76 -0.31
N LYS A 57 -5.15 4.07 -0.06
CA LYS A 57 -5.50 5.08 -1.07
C LYS A 57 -4.31 6.00 -1.30
N TRP A 58 -4.12 6.37 -2.55
CA TRP A 58 -3.30 7.51 -2.95
C TRP A 58 -4.21 8.66 -3.38
N GLN A 59 -3.63 9.82 -3.67
CA GLN A 59 -4.35 10.97 -4.20
C GLN A 59 -5.10 10.65 -5.51
N SER A 60 -4.62 9.67 -6.28
CA SER A 60 -5.27 9.17 -7.51
C SER A 60 -6.38 8.14 -7.25
N GLY A 61 -6.63 7.74 -6.00
CA GLY A 61 -7.57 6.68 -5.64
C GLY A 61 -6.88 5.41 -5.10
N SER A 62 -7.63 4.31 -5.01
CA SER A 62 -7.13 3.00 -4.55
C SER A 62 -6.85 2.00 -5.68
N ASP A 63 -7.18 2.33 -6.93
CA ASP A 63 -7.03 1.40 -8.05
C ASP A 63 -5.56 1.12 -8.39
N VAL A 64 -5.19 -0.16 -8.37
CA VAL A 64 -3.87 -0.67 -8.75
C VAL A 64 -3.94 -1.65 -9.92
N SER A 65 -5.10 -1.79 -10.58
CA SER A 65 -5.32 -2.76 -11.66
C SER A 65 -4.30 -2.63 -12.81
N ALA A 66 -3.87 -1.40 -13.14
CA ALA A 66 -2.85 -1.14 -14.17
C ALA A 66 -1.44 -1.70 -13.83
N LEU A 67 -1.22 -2.11 -12.58
CA LEU A 67 0.03 -2.70 -12.10
C LEU A 67 -0.10 -4.22 -11.91
N ALA A 68 -1.31 -4.79 -11.96
CA ALA A 68 -1.54 -6.22 -11.79
C ALA A 68 -0.82 -7.04 -12.88
N GLY A 69 -0.39 -8.26 -12.51
CA GLY A 69 0.39 -9.12 -13.41
C GLY A 69 1.81 -8.63 -13.70
N ARG A 70 2.28 -7.56 -13.05
CA ARG A 70 3.65 -7.04 -13.18
C ARG A 70 4.36 -7.10 -11.83
N PRO A 71 5.61 -7.60 -11.76
CA PRO A 71 6.35 -7.59 -10.51
C PRO A 71 6.60 -6.18 -9.98
N VAL A 72 6.19 -5.92 -8.74
CA VAL A 72 6.39 -4.64 -8.03
C VAL A 72 7.02 -4.87 -6.65
N ARG A 73 7.46 -3.81 -6.00
CA ARG A 73 7.82 -3.84 -4.57
C ARG A 73 7.01 -2.83 -3.79
N LEU A 74 6.68 -3.15 -2.55
CA LEU A 74 6.00 -2.24 -1.63
C LEU A 74 6.99 -1.64 -0.63
N ARG A 75 7.01 -0.31 -0.58
CA ARG A 75 7.69 0.46 0.47
C ARG A 75 6.67 0.93 1.49
N PHE A 76 6.77 0.40 2.69
CA PHE A 76 6.04 0.90 3.84
C PHE A 76 6.94 1.88 4.62
N ALA A 77 6.43 3.08 4.87
CA ALA A 77 7.03 4.06 5.77
C ALA A 77 6.15 4.11 7.04
N LEU A 78 6.66 3.57 8.14
CA LEU A 78 5.96 3.48 9.42
C LEU A 78 6.53 4.50 10.39
N ARG A 79 5.66 5.11 11.20
CA ARG A 79 5.99 5.90 12.37
C ARG A 79 5.11 5.41 13.50
N ASP A 80 5.69 4.82 14.54
CA ASP A 80 4.95 4.32 15.71
C ASP A 80 3.69 3.51 15.34
N ALA A 81 3.92 2.47 14.54
CA ALA A 81 2.90 1.64 13.93
C ALA A 81 3.41 0.21 13.77
N ASP A 82 2.49 -0.74 13.88
CA ASP A 82 2.67 -2.16 13.58
C ASP A 82 1.89 -2.52 12.30
N LEU A 83 2.58 -3.15 11.36
CA LEU A 83 1.98 -3.70 10.14
C LEU A 83 2.01 -5.23 10.24
N TYR A 84 0.86 -5.85 10.39
CA TYR A 84 0.73 -7.29 10.61
C TYR A 84 0.64 -8.07 9.30
N ALA A 85 -0.09 -7.53 8.32
CA ALA A 85 -0.28 -8.17 7.02
C ALA A 85 -0.59 -7.12 5.94
N PHE A 86 -0.41 -7.53 4.68
CA PHE A 86 -0.87 -6.78 3.52
C PHE A 86 -1.26 -7.77 2.42
N GLY A 87 -2.11 -7.34 1.50
CA GLY A 87 -2.57 -8.19 0.40
C GLY A 87 -3.25 -7.41 -0.70
N PHE A 88 -3.41 -8.05 -1.84
CA PHE A 88 -4.18 -7.50 -2.95
C PHE A 88 -5.49 -8.28 -3.08
N ARG A 89 -6.56 -7.58 -3.45
CA ARG A 89 -7.89 -8.16 -3.67
C ARG A 89 -8.59 -7.50 -4.85
N ASN A 90 -9.65 -8.12 -5.33
CA ASN A 90 -10.64 -7.44 -6.15
C ASN A 90 -11.61 -6.69 -5.23
N ARG A 91 -12.01 -5.48 -5.63
CA ARG A 91 -13.13 -4.78 -5.01
C ARG A 91 -14.40 -5.63 -5.16
N ALA A 92 -15.22 -5.67 -4.11
CA ALA A 92 -16.55 -6.27 -4.22
C ALA A 92 -17.44 -5.36 -5.08
N ASP A 93 -18.21 -5.96 -5.99
CA ASP A 93 -19.22 -5.26 -6.81
C ASP A 93 -20.26 -4.51 -5.96
#